data_AF-A0A932VPN6-F1
#
_entry.id   AF-A0A932VPN6-F1
#
_cell.length_a   1.000
_cell.length_b   1.000
_cell.length_c   1.000
_cell.angle_alpha   90.00
_cell.angle_beta   90.00
_cell.angle_gamma   90.00
#
_symmetry.space_group_name_H-M   'P 1'
#
loop_
_entity.id
_entity.type
_entity.pdbx_description
1 polymer ?
#
loop_
_entity_poly.entity_id
_entity_poly.type
_entity_poly.pdbx_seq_one_letter_code
_entity_poly.pdbx_strand_id
1 'polypeptide(L)'
;VARLNTVAPAIEELNATGQEHNVGIRFVPQGPEGQQFNGKWVYKNGQYRAVFKRALTTSDKNDLQFKPMQFIPIAFSAWDGSNGDVDSKRSISAWYYLLLKPPDPPTRIIYPTIFAVLVIGVEWWIGRRYRKNKG
;
A
#
# COMPACT_ATOMS: atom_id res chain seq x y z
N VAL A 1 1.67 -3.93 -12.61
CA VAL A 1 1.11 -5.27 -12.26
C VAL A 1 2.14 -6.01 -11.43
N ALA A 2 1.75 -6.62 -10.31
CA ALA A 2 2.64 -7.46 -9.51
C ALA A 2 2.26 -8.92 -9.71
N ARG A 3 3.25 -9.79 -9.93
CA ARG A 3 3.05 -11.23 -10.12
C ARG A 3 3.83 -12.00 -9.07
N LEU A 4 3.18 -13.00 -8.47
CA LEU A 4 3.86 -13.99 -7.66
C LEU A 4 4.51 -15.03 -8.59
N ASN A 5 5.83 -15.17 -8.51
CA ASN A 5 6.54 -16.29 -9.10
C ASN A 5 6.74 -17.37 -8.01
N THR A 6 6.40 -18.61 -8.33
CA THR A 6 6.55 -19.77 -7.41
C THR A 6 7.81 -20.58 -7.71
N VAL A 7 8.44 -20.35 -8.87
CA VAL A 7 9.66 -21.06 -9.32
C VAL A 7 10.92 -20.34 -8.83
N ALA A 8 10.89 -19.00 -8.82
CA ALA A 8 11.79 -18.17 -8.02
C ALA A 8 10.92 -17.50 -6.95
N PRO A 9 11.27 -17.53 -5.65
CA PRO A 9 10.47 -16.91 -4.58
C PRO A 9 10.58 -15.38 -4.65
N ALA A 10 10.15 -14.81 -5.77
CA ALA A 10 10.28 -13.41 -6.13
C ALA A 10 8.90 -12.90 -6.55
N ILE A 11 8.68 -11.63 -6.25
CA ILE A 11 7.56 -10.88 -6.79
C ILE A 11 8.13 -10.09 -7.95
N GLU A 12 7.47 -10.16 -9.09
CA GLU A 12 7.86 -9.46 -10.31
C GLU A 12 6.92 -8.28 -10.54
N GLU A 13 7.49 -7.14 -10.93
CA GLU A 13 6.77 -5.94 -11.31
C GLU A 13 6.79 -5.84 -12.84
N LEU A 14 5.61 -5.59 -13.38
CA LEU A 14 5.31 -5.69 -14.80
C LEU A 14 4.50 -4.47 -15.21
N ASN A 15 4.89 -3.79 -16.28
CA ASN A 15 4.05 -2.79 -16.93
C ASN A 15 3.44 -3.37 -18.21
N ALA A 16 2.17 -3.10 -18.44
CA ALA A 16 1.43 -3.60 -19.59
C ALA A 16 0.74 -2.42 -20.29
N THR A 17 1.04 -2.24 -21.58
CA THR A 17 0.46 -1.17 -22.43
C THR A 17 -0.74 -1.67 -23.24
N GLY A 18 -1.17 -2.92 -23.03
CA GLY A 18 -2.23 -3.57 -23.79
C GLY A 18 -1.74 -4.18 -25.11
N GLN A 19 -2.55 -5.12 -25.60
CA GLN A 19 -2.37 -6.03 -26.76
C GLN A 19 -1.65 -7.34 -26.39
N GLU A 20 -2.44 -8.40 -26.23
CA GLU A 20 -1.95 -9.76 -26.48
C GLU A 20 -1.58 -9.82 -27.96
N HIS A 21 -0.30 -10.04 -28.26
CA HIS A 21 0.10 -10.47 -29.60
C HIS A 21 -0.09 -11.99 -29.66
N ASN A 22 -0.24 -12.54 -30.88
CA ASN A 22 -0.53 -13.97 -31.18
C ASN A 22 0.52 -15.01 -30.68
N VAL A 23 1.28 -14.70 -29.63
CA VAL A 23 2.38 -15.48 -29.04
C VAL A 23 2.32 -15.52 -27.50
N GLY A 24 1.16 -15.21 -26.91
CA GLY A 24 0.96 -15.22 -25.44
C GLY A 24 1.19 -13.87 -24.76
N ILE A 25 0.97 -13.81 -23.45
CA ILE A 25 1.06 -12.55 -22.70
C ILE A 25 2.52 -12.21 -22.49
N ARG A 26 3.00 -11.22 -23.24
CA ARG A 26 4.35 -10.71 -23.07
C ARG A 26 4.40 -9.75 -21.88
N PHE A 27 4.44 -10.32 -20.68
CA PHE A 27 4.85 -9.58 -19.50
C PHE A 27 6.34 -9.26 -19.66
N VAL A 28 6.69 -7.98 -19.75
CA VAL A 28 8.09 -7.54 -19.70
C VAL A 28 8.38 -7.18 -18.24
N PRO A 29 9.18 -7.99 -17.52
CA PRO A 29 9.62 -7.61 -16.19
C PRO A 29 10.38 -6.30 -16.25
N GLN A 30 10.15 -5.45 -15.26
CA GLN A 30 10.98 -4.29 -15.10
C GLN A 30 12.42 -4.72 -14.78
N GLY A 31 13.38 -3.87 -15.17
CA GLY A 31 14.77 -4.08 -14.77
C GLY A 31 14.94 -4.02 -13.24
N PRO A 32 16.10 -4.43 -12.70
CA PRO A 32 16.33 -4.50 -11.26
C PRO A 32 16.02 -3.20 -10.50
N GLU A 33 16.26 -2.05 -11.12
CA GLU A 33 16.00 -0.73 -10.53
C GLU A 33 14.51 -0.33 -10.50
N GLY A 34 13.70 -0.92 -11.40
CA GLY A 34 12.24 -0.71 -11.45
C GLY A 34 11.47 -1.71 -10.56
N GLN A 35 12.14 -2.73 -10.02
CA GLN A 35 11.50 -3.72 -9.17
C GLN A 35 11.25 -3.17 -7.76
N GLN A 36 10.11 -2.53 -7.53
CA GLN A 36 9.81 -1.82 -6.28
C GLN A 36 8.77 -2.51 -5.40
N PHE A 37 8.18 -3.61 -5.88
CA PHE A 37 7.40 -4.52 -5.06
C PHE A 37 8.27 -5.48 -4.24
N ASN A 38 8.01 -5.52 -2.94
CA ASN A 38 8.38 -6.59 -2.03
C ASN A 38 7.12 -7.34 -1.61
N GLY A 39 7.24 -8.59 -1.18
CA GLY A 39 6.15 -9.26 -0.54
C GLY A 39 6.51 -10.64 -0.06
N LYS A 40 5.54 -11.24 0.63
CA LYS A 40 5.66 -12.56 1.22
C LYS A 40 4.41 -13.35 0.92
N TRP A 41 4.56 -14.64 0.81
CA TRP A 41 3.43 -15.53 0.60
C TRP A 41 3.61 -16.82 1.40
N VAL A 42 2.51 -17.49 1.67
CA VAL A 42 2.47 -18.80 2.30
C VAL A 42 1.35 -19.61 1.68
N TYR A 43 1.59 -20.90 1.50
CA TYR A 43 0.56 -21.88 1.18
C TYR A 43 0.29 -22.76 2.40
N LYS A 44 -0.96 -22.83 2.83
CA LYS A 44 -1.37 -23.67 3.96
C LYS A 44 -2.80 -24.16 3.74
N ASN A 45 -3.01 -25.46 3.90
CA ASN A 45 -4.34 -26.10 3.86
C ASN A 45 -5.15 -25.74 2.61
N GLY A 46 -4.57 -25.86 1.42
CA GLY A 46 -5.28 -25.57 0.17
C GLY A 46 -5.38 -24.08 -0.18
N GLN A 47 -4.79 -23.18 0.60
CA GLN A 47 -4.96 -21.73 0.41
C GLN A 47 -3.61 -21.01 0.30
N TYR A 48 -3.52 -20.14 -0.70
CA TYR A 48 -2.45 -19.14 -0.81
C TYR A 48 -2.82 -17.88 -0.05
N ARG A 49 -1.87 -17.33 0.70
CA ARG A 49 -1.95 -15.99 1.28
C ARG A 49 -0.72 -15.23 0.85
N ALA A 50 -0.92 -14.09 0.19
CA ALA A 50 0.16 -13.24 -0.29
C ALA A 50 -0.04 -11.80 0.18
N VAL A 51 1.06 -11.13 0.53
CA VAL A 51 1.09 -9.70 0.87
C VAL A 51 2.07 -9.04 -0.06
N PHE A 52 1.61 -8.02 -0.77
CA PHE A 52 2.40 -7.17 -1.66
C PHE A 52 2.60 -5.81 -0.99
N LYS A 53 3.82 -5.30 -1.02
CA LYS A 53 4.22 -4.02 -0.43
C LYS A 53 5.08 -3.25 -1.44
N ARG A 54 4.74 -1.99 -1.65
CA ARG A 54 5.54 -1.03 -2.40
C ARG A 54 5.33 0.37 -1.84
N ALA A 55 6.19 1.30 -2.22
CA ALA A 55 5.94 2.71 -1.96
C ALA A 55 4.70 3.20 -2.71
N LEU A 56 3.98 4.17 -2.12
CA LEU A 56 2.82 4.79 -2.78
C LEU A 56 3.25 5.58 -4.01
N THR A 57 4.40 6.25 -3.90
CA THR A 57 5.05 6.97 -5.00
C THR A 57 6.34 6.25 -5.38
N THR A 58 6.56 6.06 -6.66
CA THR A 58 7.77 5.45 -7.22
C THR A 58 8.55 6.45 -8.07
N SER A 59 9.82 6.12 -8.38
CA SER A 59 10.69 6.94 -9.22
C SER A 59 10.47 6.73 -10.72
N ASP A 60 9.96 5.55 -11.11
CA ASP A 60 9.60 5.28 -12.50
C ASP A 60 8.31 6.01 -12.88
N LYS A 61 8.35 6.76 -13.97
CA LYS A 61 7.22 7.53 -14.51
C LYS A 61 6.16 6.63 -15.16
N ASN A 62 6.52 5.42 -15.54
CA ASN A 62 5.60 4.45 -16.16
C ASN A 62 4.76 3.70 -15.13
N ASP A 63 5.12 3.80 -13.84
CA ASP A 63 4.39 3.17 -12.78
C ASP A 63 3.16 3.96 -12.36
N LEU A 64 2.11 3.23 -11.99
CA LEU A 64 0.93 3.78 -11.34
C LEU A 64 1.33 4.49 -10.03
N GLN A 65 0.90 5.74 -9.81
CA GLN A 65 1.17 6.44 -8.55
C GLN A 65 -0.04 6.38 -7.64
N PHE A 66 0.12 5.83 -6.43
CA PHE A 66 -0.96 5.69 -5.46
C PHE A 66 -1.15 6.99 -4.68
N LYS A 67 -2.11 7.81 -5.10
CA LYS A 67 -2.43 9.07 -4.43
C LYS A 67 -3.67 8.91 -3.53
N PRO A 68 -3.64 9.48 -2.31
CA PRO A 68 -4.84 9.57 -1.47
C PRO A 68 -5.98 10.27 -2.19
N MET A 69 -7.22 9.91 -1.83
CA MET A 69 -8.44 10.52 -2.38
C MET A 69 -8.61 10.35 -3.91
N GLN A 70 -7.94 9.39 -4.52
CA GLN A 70 -8.14 9.01 -5.92
C GLN A 70 -8.73 7.61 -6.03
N PHE A 71 -9.66 7.43 -6.96
CA PHE A 71 -10.24 6.12 -7.27
C PHE A 71 -9.29 5.36 -8.20
N ILE A 72 -8.60 4.36 -7.64
CA ILE A 72 -7.58 3.60 -8.36
C ILE A 72 -8.19 2.26 -8.77
N PRO A 73 -8.38 1.97 -10.07
CA PRO A 73 -8.94 0.70 -10.51
C PRO A 73 -7.96 -0.44 -10.24
N ILE A 74 -8.47 -1.54 -9.67
CA ILE A 74 -7.69 -2.74 -9.35
C ILE A 74 -8.48 -4.01 -9.72
N ALA A 75 -7.77 -4.99 -10.25
CA ALA A 75 -8.27 -6.34 -10.48
C ALA A 75 -7.17 -7.36 -10.17
N PHE A 76 -7.58 -8.59 -9.89
CA PHE A 76 -6.68 -9.68 -9.53
C PHE A 76 -6.80 -10.81 -10.55
N SER A 77 -5.68 -11.46 -10.82
CA SER A 77 -5.59 -12.63 -11.70
C SER A 77 -4.90 -13.77 -10.96
N ALA A 78 -5.41 -14.98 -11.10
CA ALA A 78 -4.87 -16.18 -10.47
C ALA A 78 -4.77 -17.33 -11.47
N TRP A 79 -3.65 -18.05 -11.42
CA TRP A 79 -3.37 -19.22 -12.24
C TRP A 79 -3.32 -20.45 -11.33
N ASP A 80 -4.13 -21.46 -11.64
CA ASP A 80 -4.03 -22.78 -11.02
C ASP A 80 -3.18 -23.71 -11.91
N GLY A 81 -1.90 -23.86 -11.55
CA GLY A 81 -0.99 -24.75 -12.27
C GLY A 81 -1.45 -26.22 -12.28
N SER A 82 -2.21 -26.68 -11.27
CA SER A 82 -2.74 -28.04 -11.24
C SER A 82 -3.86 -28.26 -12.27
N ASN A 83 -4.57 -27.19 -12.64
CA ASN A 83 -5.55 -27.14 -13.73
C ASN A 83 -4.90 -26.82 -15.10
N GLY A 84 -3.57 -26.74 -15.16
CA GLY A 84 -2.83 -26.36 -16.36
C GLY A 84 -3.11 -24.93 -16.82
N ASP A 85 -3.44 -24.03 -15.90
CA ASP A 85 -3.61 -22.60 -16.20
C ASP A 85 -2.25 -21.95 -16.44
N VAL A 86 -2.10 -21.32 -17.60
CA VAL A 86 -0.91 -20.59 -18.04
C VAL A 86 -1.34 -19.37 -18.87
N ASP A 87 -0.52 -18.32 -18.84
CA ASP A 87 -0.72 -17.12 -19.66
C ASP A 87 -2.13 -16.50 -19.58
N SER A 88 -2.90 -16.54 -20.67
CA SER A 88 -4.27 -16.02 -20.74
C SER A 88 -5.31 -16.97 -20.12
N LYS A 89 -4.98 -18.26 -19.97
CA LYS A 89 -5.82 -19.23 -19.27
C LYS A 89 -5.64 -19.03 -17.76
N ARG A 90 -6.55 -18.24 -17.18
CA ARG A 90 -6.53 -17.87 -15.77
C ARG A 90 -7.91 -17.42 -15.29
N SER A 91 -8.09 -17.35 -13.98
CA SER A 91 -9.24 -16.68 -13.39
C SER A 91 -8.94 -15.19 -13.15
N ILE A 92 -9.90 -14.32 -13.43
CA ILE A 92 -9.80 -12.87 -13.19
C ILE A 92 -10.97 -12.41 -12.31
N SER A 93 -10.70 -11.49 -11.38
CA SER A 93 -11.75 -10.85 -10.57
C SER A 93 -12.51 -9.79 -11.39
N ALA A 94 -13.64 -9.32 -10.84
CA ALA A 94 -14.19 -8.03 -11.25
C ALA A 94 -13.20 -6.88 -10.96
N TRP A 95 -13.44 -5.73 -11.61
CA TRP A 95 -12.74 -4.49 -11.29
C TRP A 95 -13.33 -3.86 -10.03
N TYR A 96 -12.44 -3.45 -9.13
CA TYR A 96 -12.76 -2.69 -7.93
C TYR A 96 -12.07 -1.34 -7.96
N TYR A 97 -12.54 -0.40 -7.14
CA TYR A 97 -11.82 0.84 -6.89
C TYR A 97 -11.18 0.82 -5.51
N LEU A 98 -9.87 1.03 -5.47
CA LEU A 98 -9.12 1.28 -4.25
C LEU A 98 -9.15 2.78 -3.97
N LEU A 99 -9.59 3.16 -2.77
CA LEU A 99 -9.55 4.54 -2.28
C LEU A 99 -8.64 4.62 -1.06
N LEU A 100 -7.55 5.39 -1.17
CA LEU A 100 -6.60 5.58 -0.08
C LEU A 100 -7.03 6.75 0.81
N LYS A 101 -7.08 6.50 2.12
CA LYS A 101 -7.34 7.53 3.12
C LYS A 101 -6.19 8.56 3.11
N PRO A 102 -6.48 9.87 3.20
CA PRO A 102 -5.44 10.87 3.37
C PRO A 102 -4.68 10.68 4.69
N PRO A 103 -3.40 11.07 4.75
CA PRO A 103 -2.66 11.05 6.01
C PRO A 103 -3.36 11.95 7.03
N ASP A 104 -3.38 11.50 8.29
CA ASP A 104 -3.98 12.29 9.36
C ASP A 104 -3.18 13.59 9.55
N PRO A 105 -3.83 14.76 9.58
CA PRO A 105 -3.11 16.02 9.70
C PRO A 105 -2.48 16.14 11.10
N PRO A 106 -1.28 16.74 11.23
CA PRO A 106 -0.58 16.87 12.51
C PRO A 106 -1.36 17.73 13.52
N THR A 107 -2.27 18.57 13.03
CA THR A 107 -3.19 19.38 13.85
C THR A 107 -4.05 18.54 14.80
N ARG A 108 -4.31 17.26 14.49
CA ARG A 108 -5.03 16.35 15.38
C ARG A 108 -4.33 16.17 16.73
N ILE A 109 -3.00 16.21 16.75
CA ILE A 109 -2.19 16.03 17.97
C ILE A 109 -1.78 17.37 18.57
N ILE A 110 -1.49 18.37 17.73
CA ILE A 110 -0.96 19.66 18.18
C ILE A 110 -1.95 20.42 19.07
N TYR A 111 -3.21 20.63 18.63
CA TYR A 111 -4.15 21.47 19.37
C TYR A 111 -4.52 20.93 20.76
N PRO A 112 -4.86 19.64 20.94
CA PRO A 112 -5.15 19.10 22.27
C PRO A 112 -3.95 19.18 23.22
N THR A 113 -2.73 18.99 22.68
CA THR A 113 -1.50 19.03 23.48
C THR A 113 -1.21 20.46 23.97
N ILE A 114 -1.31 21.46 23.08
CA ILE A 114 -1.15 22.87 23.46
C ILE A 114 -2.21 23.26 24.51
N PHE A 115 -3.47 22.86 24.31
CA PHE A 115 -4.53 23.14 25.26
C PHE A 115 -4.26 22.52 26.64
N ALA A 116 -3.83 21.26 26.70
CA ALA A 116 -3.48 20.60 27.95
C ALA A 116 -2.33 21.32 28.69
N VAL A 117 -1.27 21.71 27.97
CA VAL A 117 -0.15 22.45 28.55
C VAL A 117 -0.59 23.81 29.07
N LEU A 118 -1.47 24.52 28.35
CA LEU A 118 -2.03 25.80 28.79
C LEU A 118 -2.85 25.64 30.07
N VAL A 119 -3.74 24.64 30.14
CA VAL A 119 -4.55 24.38 31.35
C VAL A 119 -3.67 24.09 32.56
N ILE A 120 -2.69 23.19 32.41
CA ILE A 120 -1.73 22.87 33.48
C ILE A 120 -0.94 24.11 33.91
N GLY A 121 -0.50 24.93 32.95
CA GLY A 121 0.23 26.16 33.23
C GLY A 121 -0.61 27.19 34.00
N VAL A 122 -1.89 27.33 33.65
CA VAL A 122 -2.83 28.23 34.34
C VAL A 122 -3.09 27.75 35.77
N GLU A 123 -3.37 26.46 35.97
CA GLU A 123 -3.58 25.90 37.31
C GLU A 123 -2.34 26.07 38.19
N TRP A 124 -1.14 25.82 37.65
CA TRP A 124 0.12 26.02 38.36
C TRP A 124 0.34 27.50 38.73
N TRP A 125 0.05 28.43 37.83
CA TRP A 125 0.18 29.87 38.09
C TRP A 125 -0.78 30.35 39.19
N ILE A 126 -2.04 29.91 39.14
CA ILE A 126 -3.04 30.20 40.16
C ILE A 126 -2.59 29.63 41.52
N GLY A 127 -2.17 28.36 41.57
CA GLY A 127 -1.68 27.72 42.79
C GLY A 127 -0.45 28.44 43.38
N ARG A 128 0.46 28.92 42.53
CA ARG A 128 1.64 29.70 42.95
C ARG A 128 1.26 31.07 43.52
N ARG A 129 0.26 31.75 42.94
CA ARG A 129 -0.28 33.01 43.48
C ARG A 129 -0.94 32.82 44.84
N TYR A 130 -1.74 31.77 45.02
CA TYR A 130 -2.38 31.49 46.31
C TYR A 130 -1.37 31.20 47.43
N ARG A 131 -0.28 30.46 47.16
CA ARG A 131 0.77 30.22 48.17
C ARG A 131 1.52 31.50 48.58
N LYS A 132 1.74 32.43 47.64
CA LYS A 132 2.43 33.70 47.93
C LYS A 132 1.62 34.68 48.78
N ASN A 133 0.29 34.64 48.74
CA ASN A 133 -0.56 35.57 49.48
C ASN A 133 -0.93 35.10 50.89
N LYS A 134 -0.53 33.88 51.31
CA LYS A 134 -0.83 33.29 52.63
C LYS A 134 0.38 33.22 53.58
N GLY A 135 1.53 33.76 53.18
CA GLY A 135 2.71 33.93 54.03
C GLY A 135 3.11 35.40 54.06
#